data_AF-A0A9X2Q4D0-F1
#
_entry.id   AF-A0A9X2Q4D0-F1
#
_cell.length_a   1.000
_cell.length_b   1.000
_cell.length_c   1.000
_cell.angle_alpha   90.00
_cell.angle_beta   90.00
_cell.angle_gamma   90.00
#
_symmetry.space_group_name_H-M   'P 1'
#
loop_
_entity.id
_entity.type
_entity.pdbx_description
1 polymer ?
#
loop_
_entity_poly.entity_id
_entity_poly.type
_entity_poly.pdbx_seq_one_letter_code
_entity_poly.pdbx_strand_id
1 'polypeptide(L)'
;MKGPNEGLIVHIPRSKADQIAEGQTVTALKNEASPIYCPVRALSRWRRAASIDEGPLFRGVRRDAAVLPDPISYRTLNRLVKRACRKAGLEPEGFSSAKKRRYSAHSLRAGHVTDASSRGAPDSALMLQTRHADPKTLRKYDRPAQQLEKSSSAFLGLYQEE
;
A
#
# COMPACT_ATOMS: atom_id res chain seq x y z
N MET A 1 1.96 2.37 -18.47
CA MET A 1 2.76 3.11 -17.45
C MET A 1 3.72 4.02 -18.18
N LYS A 2 3.56 5.35 -18.06
CA LYS A 2 4.60 6.32 -18.42
C LYS A 2 5.16 6.89 -17.11
N GLY A 3 6.47 7.06 -17.02
CA GLY A 3 7.10 7.72 -15.89
C GLY A 3 8.44 8.32 -16.31
N PRO A 4 8.71 9.60 -16.02
CA PRO A 4 10.07 10.15 -16.08
C PRO A 4 10.97 9.39 -15.08
N ASN A 5 12.29 9.62 -15.09
CA ASN A 5 13.30 8.91 -14.27
C ASN A 5 13.03 8.85 -12.73
N GLU A 6 11.97 9.52 -12.27
CA GLU A 6 11.63 9.84 -10.89
C GLU A 6 10.47 8.98 -10.31
N GLY A 7 9.67 8.30 -11.13
CA GLY A 7 8.49 7.59 -10.61
C GLY A 7 7.65 6.82 -11.64
N LEU A 8 6.49 6.34 -11.18
CA LEU A 8 5.51 5.62 -11.98
C LEU A 8 4.13 6.25 -11.84
N ILE A 9 3.47 6.43 -12.97
CA ILE A 9 2.05 6.79 -13.05
C ILE A 9 1.29 5.55 -13.51
N VAL A 10 0.39 5.05 -12.66
CA VAL A 10 -0.41 3.85 -12.88
C VAL A 10 -1.87 4.23 -13.02
N HIS A 11 -2.43 4.01 -14.20
CA HIS A 11 -3.85 4.16 -14.45
C HIS A 11 -4.58 2.86 -14.06
N ILE A 12 -5.59 2.99 -13.21
CA ILE A 12 -6.47 1.89 -12.79
C ILE A 12 -7.83 2.13 -13.46
N PRO A 13 -8.20 1.32 -14.46
CA PRO A 13 -9.32 1.64 -15.36
C PRO A 13 -10.71 1.46 -14.72
N ARG A 14 -10.82 0.69 -13.63
CA ARG A 14 -12.09 0.48 -12.93
C ARG A 14 -11.86 0.23 -11.45
N SER A 15 -12.81 0.66 -10.63
CA SER A 15 -12.87 0.34 -9.21
C SER A 15 -14.28 -0.12 -8.79
N LYS A 16 -14.43 -0.65 -7.57
CA LYS A 16 -15.75 -1.03 -7.03
C LYS A 16 -16.73 0.15 -6.98
N ALA A 17 -16.23 1.36 -6.72
CA ALA A 17 -17.04 2.56 -6.59
C ALA A 17 -17.17 3.35 -7.90
N ASP A 18 -16.46 2.93 -8.95
CA ASP A 18 -16.43 3.58 -10.26
C ASP A 18 -17.34 2.83 -11.23
N GLN A 19 -18.62 3.16 -11.17
CA GLN A 19 -19.67 2.47 -11.93
C GLN A 19 -19.59 2.78 -13.44
N ILE A 20 -19.09 3.96 -13.81
CA ILE A 20 -18.97 4.41 -15.21
C ILE A 20 -17.59 4.13 -15.82
N ALA A 21 -16.64 3.58 -15.05
CA ALA A 21 -15.27 3.27 -15.47
C ALA A 21 -14.48 4.49 -15.95
N GLU A 22 -14.61 5.62 -15.25
CA GLU A 22 -13.79 6.82 -15.49
C GLU A 22 -12.29 6.51 -15.25
N GLY A 23 -12.02 5.58 -14.33
CA GLY A 23 -10.67 5.19 -13.96
C GLY A 23 -9.98 6.23 -13.08
N GLN A 24 -8.89 5.83 -12.45
CA GLN A 24 -8.16 6.67 -11.52
C GLN A 24 -6.66 6.43 -11.64
N THR A 25 -5.88 7.49 -11.47
CA THR A 25 -4.43 7.41 -11.53
C THR A 25 -3.85 7.41 -10.12
N VAL A 26 -2.90 6.51 -9.87
CA VAL A 26 -2.10 6.46 -8.64
C VAL A 26 -0.62 6.58 -8.99
N THR A 27 0.15 7.17 -8.09
CA THR A 27 1.57 7.41 -8.31
C THR A 27 2.43 6.56 -7.37
N ALA A 28 3.64 6.23 -7.82
CA ALA A 28 4.65 5.62 -6.98
C ALA A 28 6.00 6.27 -7.29
N LEU A 29 6.61 6.89 -6.29
CA LEU A 29 7.90 7.55 -6.45
C LEU A 29 9.05 6.54 -6.38
N LYS A 30 10.14 6.86 -7.07
CA LYS A 30 11.41 6.18 -6.89
C LYS A 30 11.97 6.52 -5.51
N ASN A 31 12.43 5.52 -4.78
CA ASN A 31 13.06 5.69 -3.48
C ASN A 31 14.57 5.60 -3.67
N GLU A 32 15.23 6.74 -3.86
CA GLU A 32 16.68 6.78 -4.02
C GLU A 32 17.42 6.62 -2.71
N ALA A 33 16.82 7.05 -1.59
CA ALA A 33 17.40 6.90 -0.26
C ALA A 33 17.51 5.44 0.18
N SER A 34 16.56 4.59 -0.25
CA SER A 34 16.61 3.15 0.00
C SER A 34 16.25 2.34 -1.25
N PRO A 35 17.24 2.05 -2.11
CA PRO A 35 17.03 1.34 -3.38
C PRO A 35 16.40 -0.05 -3.23
N ILE A 36 16.63 -0.73 -2.10
CA ILE A 36 16.08 -2.07 -1.82
C ILE A 36 14.57 -2.03 -1.52
N TYR A 37 14.06 -0.90 -1.02
CA TYR A 37 12.64 -0.68 -0.74
C TYR A 37 11.96 0.16 -1.83
N CYS A 38 12.62 0.37 -2.97
CA CYS A 38 12.06 1.16 -4.06
C CYS A 38 11.01 0.37 -4.85
N PRO A 39 9.73 0.79 -4.87
CA PRO A 39 8.67 0.07 -5.61
C PRO A 39 8.90 0.11 -7.13
N VAL A 40 9.44 1.22 -7.65
CA VAL A 40 9.75 1.38 -9.08
C VAL A 40 10.82 0.37 -9.50
N ARG A 41 11.94 0.28 -8.78
CA ARG A 41 13.02 -0.66 -9.06
C ARG A 41 12.55 -2.12 -8.89
N ALA A 42 11.78 -2.40 -7.83
CA ALA A 42 11.22 -3.73 -7.59
C ALA A 42 10.32 -4.18 -8.76
N LEU A 43 9.47 -3.28 -9.26
CA LEU A 43 8.57 -3.57 -10.38
C LEU A 43 9.33 -3.74 -11.70
N SER A 44 10.32 -2.90 -11.98
CA SER A 44 11.18 -3.05 -13.17
C SER A 44 11.94 -4.37 -13.17
N ARG A 45 12.45 -4.81 -12.00
CA ARG A 45 13.09 -6.12 -11.86
C ARG A 45 12.11 -7.26 -12.11
N TRP A 46 10.91 -7.17 -11.54
CA TRP A 46 9.86 -8.17 -11.74
C TRP A 46 9.46 -8.30 -13.22
N ARG A 47 9.15 -7.18 -13.90
CA ARG A 47 8.79 -7.20 -15.33
C ARG A 47 9.85 -7.87 -16.21
N ARG A 48 11.12 -7.59 -15.93
CA ARG A 48 12.25 -8.19 -16.66
C ARG A 48 12.37 -9.69 -16.39
N ALA A 49 12.31 -10.09 -15.12
CA ALA A 49 12.41 -11.49 -14.74
C ALA A 49 11.22 -12.33 -15.23
N ALA A 50 10.05 -11.71 -15.36
CA ALA A 50 8.82 -12.36 -15.80
C ALA A 50 8.51 -12.16 -17.29
N SER A 51 9.38 -11.49 -18.06
CA SER A 51 9.19 -11.15 -19.46
C SER A 51 7.82 -10.55 -19.76
N ILE A 52 7.43 -9.53 -18.98
CA ILE A 52 6.10 -8.88 -19.07
C ILE A 52 6.19 -7.57 -19.83
N ASP A 53 5.72 -7.62 -21.07
CA ASP A 53 5.50 -6.44 -21.91
C ASP A 53 4.03 -6.01 -21.95
N GLU A 54 3.11 -6.98 -21.82
CA GLU A 54 1.66 -6.74 -21.85
C GLU A 54 0.89 -7.68 -20.88
N GLY A 55 -0.41 -7.46 -20.75
CA GLY A 55 -1.29 -8.28 -19.92
C GLY A 55 -1.12 -8.07 -18.40
N PRO A 56 -1.46 -9.07 -17.58
CA PRO A 56 -1.42 -8.95 -16.13
C PRO A 56 0.00 -8.67 -15.61
N LEU A 57 0.12 -7.62 -14.80
CA LEU A 57 1.40 -7.20 -14.23
C LEU A 57 1.89 -8.15 -13.15
N PHE A 58 1.00 -8.65 -12.29
CA PHE A 58 1.33 -9.60 -11.22
C PHE A 58 0.77 -10.97 -11.58
N ARG A 59 1.67 -11.90 -11.90
CA ARG A 59 1.33 -13.22 -12.41
C ARG A 59 1.69 -14.33 -11.43
N GLY A 60 1.01 -15.47 -11.55
CA GLY A 60 1.34 -16.66 -10.76
C GLY A 60 2.75 -17.16 -11.05
N VAL A 61 3.42 -17.72 -10.05
CA VAL A 61 4.74 -18.36 -10.20
C VAL A 61 4.68 -19.77 -9.62
N ARG A 62 5.05 -20.76 -10.41
CA ARG A 62 5.11 -22.17 -10.01
C ARG A 62 6.37 -22.44 -9.16
N ARG A 63 6.44 -23.63 -8.56
CA ARG A 63 7.58 -24.05 -7.73
C ARG A 63 8.89 -24.17 -8.52
N ASP A 64 8.78 -24.52 -9.80
CA ASP A 64 9.89 -24.58 -10.77
C ASP A 64 10.25 -23.21 -11.36
N ALA A 65 9.81 -22.12 -10.71
CA ALA A 65 10.01 -20.73 -11.11
C ALA A 65 9.36 -20.31 -12.44
N ALA A 66 8.54 -21.16 -13.08
CA ALA A 66 7.80 -20.79 -14.27
C ALA A 66 6.72 -19.73 -13.95
N VAL A 67 6.69 -18.66 -14.75
CA VAL A 67 5.69 -17.60 -14.66
C VAL A 67 4.46 -17.99 -15.49
N LEU A 68 3.30 -17.96 -14.86
CA LEU A 68 2.01 -18.27 -15.48
C LEU A 68 1.45 -17.05 -16.22
N PRO A 69 0.57 -17.21 -17.23
CA PRO A 69 -0.04 -16.08 -17.93
C PRO A 69 -1.09 -15.35 -17.08
N ASP A 70 -1.75 -16.06 -16.16
CA ASP A 70 -2.88 -15.55 -15.39
C ASP A 70 -2.49 -14.58 -14.25
N PRO A 71 -3.35 -13.61 -13.92
CA PRO A 71 -3.15 -12.73 -12.77
C PRO A 71 -3.15 -13.51 -11.45
N ILE A 72 -2.38 -13.04 -10.47
CA ILE A 72 -2.54 -13.53 -9.10
C ILE A 72 -3.91 -13.16 -8.55
N SER A 73 -4.51 -14.07 -7.78
CA SER A 73 -5.72 -13.75 -7.03
C SER A 73 -5.41 -12.89 -5.80
N TYR A 74 -6.42 -12.16 -5.32
CA TYR A 74 -6.36 -11.44 -4.04
C TYR A 74 -5.96 -12.36 -2.86
N ARG A 75 -6.35 -13.64 -2.89
CA ARG A 75 -5.97 -14.64 -1.88
C ARG A 75 -4.45 -14.89 -1.90
N THR A 76 -3.84 -14.93 -3.07
CA THR A 76 -2.37 -15.05 -3.21
C THR A 76 -1.68 -13.82 -2.66
N LEU A 77 -2.14 -12.62 -3.00
CA LEU A 77 -1.58 -11.37 -2.44
C LEU A 77 -1.63 -11.36 -0.90
N ASN A 78 -2.78 -11.72 -0.31
CA ASN A 78 -2.90 -11.82 1.14
C ASN A 78 -1.92 -12.81 1.77
N ARG A 79 -1.71 -13.98 1.15
CA ARG A 79 -0.74 -14.97 1.64
C ARG A 79 0.69 -14.43 1.58
N LEU A 80 1.03 -13.68 0.53
CA LEU A 80 2.36 -13.04 0.39
C LEU A 80 2.59 -12.03 1.52
N VAL A 81 1.63 -11.15 1.79
CA VAL A 81 1.75 -10.15 2.86
C VAL A 81 1.91 -10.82 4.22
N LYS A 82 1.06 -11.81 4.55
CA LYS A 82 1.19 -12.56 5.81
C LYS A 82 2.54 -13.26 5.93
N ARG A 83 3.04 -13.86 4.84
CA ARG A 83 4.37 -14.49 4.83
C ARG A 83 5.46 -13.47 5.10
N ALA A 84 5.38 -12.28 4.50
CA ALA A 84 6.32 -11.19 4.76
C ALA A 84 6.26 -10.73 6.24
N CYS A 85 5.07 -10.55 6.79
CA CYS A 85 4.88 -10.18 8.20
C CYS A 85 5.47 -11.21 9.16
N ARG A 86 5.25 -12.52 8.93
CA ARG A 86 5.89 -13.59 9.74
C ARG A 86 7.41 -13.54 9.66
N LYS A 87 7.97 -13.38 8.45
CA LYS A 87 9.42 -13.25 8.26
C LYS A 87 10.01 -12.03 8.97
N ALA A 88 9.22 -10.96 9.09
CA ALA A 88 9.60 -9.75 9.81
C ALA A 88 9.32 -9.81 11.33
N GLY A 89 8.89 -10.97 11.87
CA GLY A 89 8.59 -11.13 13.29
C GLY A 89 7.33 -10.39 13.75
N LEU A 90 6.48 -9.90 12.84
CA LEU A 90 5.28 -9.13 13.17
C LEU A 90 4.09 -10.00 13.60
N GLU A 91 4.16 -11.31 13.34
CA GLU A 91 3.18 -12.31 13.83
C GLU A 91 3.96 -13.35 14.65
N PRO A 92 4.03 -13.21 16.00
CA PRO A 92 4.72 -14.18 16.85
C PRO A 92 4.10 -15.58 16.76
N GLU A 93 4.92 -16.62 16.97
CA GLU A 93 4.41 -17.97 17.17
C GLU A 93 3.43 -18.00 18.35
N GLY A 94 2.26 -18.60 18.17
CA GLY A 94 1.19 -18.63 19.19
C GLY A 94 0.11 -17.56 19.06
N PHE A 95 0.17 -16.65 18.08
CA PHE A 95 -0.98 -15.82 17.69
C PHE A 95 -2.06 -16.70 17.02
N SER A 96 -2.84 -17.37 17.87
CA SER A 96 -3.96 -18.22 17.47
C SER A 96 -4.92 -17.49 16.52
N SER A 97 -5.48 -18.27 15.60
CA SER A 97 -6.57 -17.91 14.70
C SER A 97 -7.78 -17.21 15.36
N ALA A 98 -7.83 -17.20 16.70
CA ALA A 98 -8.85 -16.58 17.54
C ALA A 98 -8.68 -15.07 17.81
N LYS A 99 -7.51 -14.43 17.61
CA LYS A 99 -7.31 -13.00 17.95
C LYS A 99 -7.37 -12.06 16.74
N LYS A 100 -8.19 -11.02 16.88
CA LYS A 100 -8.73 -10.03 15.92
C LYS A 100 -7.72 -9.19 15.09
N ARG A 101 -6.43 -9.51 15.07
CA ARG A 101 -5.37 -8.70 14.41
C ARG A 101 -4.48 -9.57 13.53
N ARG A 102 -4.95 -9.94 12.34
CA ARG A 102 -4.13 -10.60 11.30
C ARG A 102 -3.75 -9.58 10.24
N TYR A 103 -2.48 -9.58 9.83
CA TYR A 103 -2.07 -8.75 8.71
C TYR A 103 -2.70 -9.25 7.41
N SER A 104 -2.98 -8.32 6.50
CA SER A 104 -3.54 -8.59 5.18
C SER A 104 -3.05 -7.55 4.18
N ALA A 105 -3.37 -7.72 2.91
CA ALA A 105 -3.12 -6.70 1.89
C ALA A 105 -3.77 -5.35 2.25
N HIS A 106 -4.91 -5.37 2.95
CA HIS A 106 -5.56 -4.14 3.41
C HIS A 106 -4.74 -3.42 4.50
N SER A 107 -3.96 -4.15 5.29
CA SER A 107 -3.08 -3.58 6.31
C SER A 107 -2.00 -2.68 5.70
N LEU A 108 -1.57 -2.93 4.46
CA LEU A 108 -0.63 -2.06 3.74
C LEU A 108 -1.24 -0.67 3.48
N ARG A 109 -2.50 -0.63 3.04
CA ARG A 109 -3.24 0.62 2.84
C ARG A 109 -3.43 1.37 4.16
N ALA A 110 -3.86 0.66 5.21
CA ALA A 110 -4.05 1.25 6.52
C ALA A 110 -2.73 1.83 7.07
N GLY A 111 -1.64 1.07 6.98
CA GLY A 111 -0.32 1.52 7.40
C GLY A 111 0.17 2.74 6.62
N HIS A 112 -0.04 2.77 5.31
CA HIS A 112 0.31 3.93 4.48
C HIS A 112 -0.47 5.20 4.90
N VAL A 113 -1.79 5.11 5.07
CA VAL A 113 -2.59 6.26 5.50
C VAL A 113 -2.15 6.74 6.89
N THR A 114 -2.00 5.81 7.83
CA THR A 114 -1.56 6.14 9.19
C THR A 114 -0.19 6.85 9.17
N ASP A 115 0.84 6.27 8.55
CA ASP A 115 2.21 6.83 8.55
C ASP A 115 2.29 8.19 7.82
N ALA A 116 1.70 8.29 6.63
CA ALA A 116 1.71 9.53 5.87
C ALA A 116 0.90 10.63 6.58
N SER A 117 -0.21 10.30 7.24
CA SER A 117 -1.00 11.26 8.01
C SER A 117 -0.28 11.73 9.29
N SER A 118 0.47 10.87 9.99
CA SER A 118 1.36 11.34 11.10
C SER A 118 2.45 12.29 10.62
N ARG A 119 2.84 12.20 9.35
CA ARG A 119 3.82 13.11 8.73
C ARG A 119 3.17 14.37 8.15
N GLY A 120 1.90 14.63 8.47
CA GLY A 120 1.19 15.83 8.04
C GLY A 120 0.70 15.82 6.58
N ALA A 121 0.66 14.67 5.91
CA ALA A 121 0.12 14.60 4.56
C ALA A 121 -1.36 15.03 4.54
N PRO A 122 -1.78 15.94 3.63
CA PRO A 122 -3.16 16.40 3.60
C PRO A 122 -4.10 15.28 3.11
N ASP A 123 -5.34 15.30 3.63
CA ASP A 123 -6.39 14.34 3.28
C ASP A 123 -6.57 14.24 1.75
N SER A 124 -6.47 15.35 1.01
CA SER A 124 -6.59 15.37 -0.46
C SER A 124 -5.52 14.51 -1.16
N ALA A 125 -4.27 14.58 -0.73
CA ALA A 125 -3.18 13.78 -1.29
C ALA A 125 -3.33 12.29 -0.91
N LEU A 126 -3.71 12.02 0.35
CA LEU A 126 -3.99 10.66 0.81
C LEU A 126 -5.16 10.04 0.05
N MET A 127 -6.24 10.80 -0.16
CA MET A 127 -7.41 10.38 -0.92
C MET A 127 -7.07 10.11 -2.38
N LEU A 128 -6.22 10.91 -3.02
CA LEU A 128 -5.76 10.66 -4.39
C LEU A 128 -4.99 9.33 -4.47
N GLN A 129 -4.01 9.13 -3.58
CA GLN A 129 -3.18 7.92 -3.57
C GLN A 129 -3.96 6.65 -3.23
N THR A 130 -4.89 6.77 -2.29
CA THR A 130 -5.68 5.64 -1.82
C THR A 130 -6.97 5.48 -2.61
N ARG A 131 -7.43 6.48 -3.34
CA ARG A 131 -8.72 6.48 -4.06
C ARG A 131 -9.94 6.37 -3.14
N HIS A 132 -9.89 7.01 -1.97
CA HIS A 132 -11.11 7.20 -1.17
C HIS A 132 -11.91 8.36 -1.74
N ALA A 133 -13.21 8.16 -1.96
CA ALA A 133 -14.12 9.22 -2.39
C ALA A 133 -14.57 10.11 -1.22
N ASP A 134 -14.71 9.52 -0.03
CA ASP A 134 -15.18 10.20 1.17
C ASP A 134 -14.05 10.34 2.21
N PRO A 135 -13.69 11.58 2.62
CA PRO A 135 -12.72 11.83 3.69
C PRO A 135 -13.07 11.11 4.99
N LYS A 136 -14.37 10.94 5.32
CA LYS A 136 -14.79 10.23 6.54
C LYS A 136 -14.34 8.78 6.54
N THR A 137 -14.28 8.15 5.38
CA THR A 137 -13.80 6.77 5.25
C THR A 137 -12.29 6.68 5.36
N LEU A 138 -11.56 7.72 4.92
CA LEU A 138 -10.12 7.84 5.13
C LEU A 138 -9.79 8.01 6.62
N ARG A 139 -10.51 8.87 7.33
CA ARG A 139 -10.26 9.15 8.76
C ARG A 139 -10.49 7.96 9.69
N LYS A 140 -11.10 6.87 9.21
CA LYS A 140 -11.15 5.58 9.95
C LYS A 140 -9.76 4.97 10.19
N TYR A 141 -8.73 5.43 9.47
CA TYR A 141 -7.34 5.02 9.71
C TYR A 141 -6.60 5.92 10.71
N ASP A 142 -7.21 7.01 11.21
CA ASP A 142 -6.66 7.77 12.32
C ASP A 142 -6.67 6.89 13.57
N ARG A 143 -5.47 6.64 14.11
CA ARG A 143 -5.30 5.81 15.31
C ARG A 143 -5.26 6.71 16.54
N PRO A 144 -5.72 6.21 17.72
CA PRO A 144 -5.68 6.98 18.96
C PRO A 144 -4.31 7.59 19.29
N ALA A 145 -3.22 6.89 18.98
CA ALA A 145 -1.86 7.40 19.19
C ALA A 145 -1.57 8.72 18.44
N GLN A 146 -2.24 8.97 17.32
CA GLN A 146 -2.09 10.21 16.55
C GLN A 146 -3.10 11.29 16.94
N GLN A 147 -4.09 10.97 17.79
CA GLN A 147 -5.12 11.94 18.17
C GLN A 147 -4.60 13.02 19.11
N LEU A 148 -3.58 12.72 19.92
CA LEU A 148 -2.94 13.70 20.79
C LEU A 148 -2.12 14.70 19.97
N GLU A 149 -1.24 14.22 19.10
CA GLU A 149 -0.42 15.05 18.20
C GLU A 149 -1.26 15.90 17.24
N LYS A 150 -2.42 15.39 16.80
CA LYS A 150 -3.35 16.11 15.91
C LYS A 150 -4.48 16.82 16.67
N SER A 151 -4.42 16.90 18.00
CA SER A 151 -5.45 17.57 18.78
C SER A 151 -5.39 19.08 18.58
N SER A 152 -6.51 19.77 18.76
CA SER A 152 -6.52 21.24 18.83
C SER A 152 -5.54 21.75 19.89
N SER A 153 -5.40 21.04 21.01
CA SER A 153 -4.44 21.36 22.06
C SER A 153 -2.99 21.31 21.57
N ALA A 154 -2.62 20.31 20.76
CA ALA A 154 -1.29 20.23 20.16
C ALA A 154 -1.05 21.38 19.15
N PHE A 155 -2.05 21.74 18.35
CA PHE A 155 -1.96 22.91 17.46
C PHE A 155 -1.84 24.25 18.22
N LEU A 156 -2.29 24.30 19.47
CA LEU A 156 -2.12 25.44 20.38
C LEU A 156 -0.78 25.40 21.14
N GLY A 157 0.09 24.42 20.86
CA GLY A 157 1.39 24.27 21.52
C GLY A 157 1.33 23.72 22.95
N LEU A 158 0.20 23.11 23.35
CA LEU A 158 0.00 22.58 24.71
C LEU A 158 0.55 21.16 24.90
N TYR A 159 1.05 20.55 23.82
CA TYR A 159 1.73 19.26 23.86
C TYR A 159 3.24 19.52 23.83
N GLN A 160 3.91 19.39 24.96
CA GLN A 160 5.36 19.44 25.06
C GLN A 160 5.87 18.02 25.32
N GLU A 161 6.67 17.50 24.40
CA GLU A 161 7.46 16.29 24.67
C GLU A 161 8.65 16.71 25.56
N GLU A 162 8.80 16.08 26.73
CA GLU A 162 9.98 16.21 27.60
C GLU A 162 11.23 15.59 26.95
#